data_AF-G0MYR0-F1
#
_entry.id   AF-G0MYR0-F1
#
_cell.length_a   1.000
_cell.length_b   1.000
_cell.length_c   1.000
_cell.angle_alpha   90.00
_cell.angle_beta   90.00
_cell.angle_gamma   90.00
#
_symmetry.space_group_name_H-M   'P 1'
#
loop_
_entity.id
_entity.type
_entity.pdbx_description
1 polymer ?
#
loop_
_entity_poly.entity_id
_entity_poly.type
_entity_poly.pdbx_seq_one_letter_code
_entity_poly.pdbx_strand_id
1 'polypeptide(L)'
;MSMLSSFARLSLYQTRMIHQTIPAASSVFMKRQKKIDPEVAKQREARRRKRLEKEIRQMQKHSKKPKPVDELTLDVKSAKNIGERRRPVIELSMEQIDERAIALKDYTRSRIALQQKDDAWIRGAIESQRKALVELKKLSPELYNAAIQPAPNDLPLTIHGPTLTPPIKNYEAPDGDYIDTTRNWAS
;
A
#
# COMPACT_ATOMS: atom_id res chain seq x y z
N MET A 1 3.04 -78.46 23.93
CA MET A 1 2.34 -79.64 23.37
C MET A 1 1.12 -79.16 22.60
N SER A 2 1.23 -79.08 21.27
CA SER A 2 0.41 -79.85 20.30
C SER A 2 -0.92 -79.15 19.96
N MET A 3 -1.05 -78.36 18.89
CA MET A 3 -1.13 -78.72 17.46
C MET A 3 -2.19 -79.78 17.10
N LEU A 4 -3.14 -79.32 16.26
CA LEU A 4 -3.88 -80.04 15.20
C LEU A 4 -4.90 -81.07 15.72
N SER A 5 -6.08 -81.30 15.12
CA SER A 5 -6.41 -81.55 13.72
C SER A 5 -7.94 -81.83 13.71
N SER A 6 -8.78 -81.32 12.81
CA SER A 6 -9.05 -81.84 11.46
C SER A 6 -10.56 -81.97 11.27
N PHE A 7 -11.03 -81.28 10.25
CA PHE A 7 -12.17 -81.53 9.36
C PHE A 7 -12.94 -82.86 9.47
N ALA A 8 -14.27 -82.74 9.38
CA ALA A 8 -15.11 -83.66 8.62
C ALA A 8 -16.15 -82.88 7.80
N ARG A 9 -16.08 -83.08 6.49
CA ARG A 9 -17.00 -82.58 5.45
C ARG A 9 -18.30 -83.37 5.47
N LEU A 10 -19.43 -82.71 5.23
CA LEU A 10 -20.69 -83.16 4.59
C LEU A 10 -21.49 -81.84 4.43
N SER A 11 -22.05 -81.39 3.30
CA SER A 11 -22.53 -82.01 2.08
C SER A 11 -22.64 -80.92 0.99
N LEU A 12 -22.38 -81.31 -0.26
CA LEU A 12 -22.54 -80.49 -1.46
C LEU A 12 -24.02 -80.30 -1.81
N TYR A 13 -24.53 -79.06 -1.76
CA TYR A 13 -25.62 -78.63 -2.65
C TYR A 13 -25.40 -77.17 -3.08
N GLN A 14 -25.25 -76.98 -4.38
CA GLN A 14 -25.04 -75.70 -5.03
C GLN A 14 -26.37 -75.15 -5.53
N THR A 15 -26.94 -74.17 -4.83
CA THR A 15 -28.02 -73.33 -5.36
C THR A 15 -27.56 -71.88 -5.42
N ARG A 16 -27.36 -71.43 -6.67
CA ARG A 16 -27.33 -70.06 -7.21
C ARG A 16 -27.35 -68.94 -6.16
N MET A 17 -26.19 -68.30 -5.97
CA MET A 17 -26.05 -67.08 -5.19
C MET A 17 -26.76 -65.91 -5.89
N ILE A 18 -27.99 -65.65 -5.49
CA ILE A 18 -28.65 -64.35 -5.67
C ILE A 18 -27.81 -63.35 -4.87
N HIS A 19 -27.20 -62.36 -5.53
CA HIS A 19 -26.45 -61.33 -4.83
C HIS A 19 -27.43 -60.40 -4.09
N GLN A 20 -27.79 -60.76 -2.86
CA GLN A 20 -28.51 -59.87 -1.95
C GLN A 20 -27.46 -58.99 -1.27
N THR A 21 -27.03 -57.91 -1.92
CA THR A 21 -26.35 -56.84 -1.19
C THR A 21 -27.36 -56.21 -0.24
N ILE A 22 -27.31 -56.60 1.03
CA ILE A 22 -28.00 -55.92 2.12
C ILE A 22 -27.51 -54.47 2.10
N PRO A 23 -28.38 -53.44 2.05
CA PRO A 23 -27.93 -52.07 2.19
C PRO A 23 -27.33 -51.93 3.60
N ALA A 24 -25.99 -51.92 3.66
CA ALA A 24 -25.26 -51.66 4.87
C ALA A 24 -25.60 -50.23 5.33
N ALA A 25 -26.16 -50.12 6.54
CA ALA A 25 -26.54 -48.89 7.26
C ALA A 25 -28.01 -48.42 7.17
N SER A 26 -28.99 -49.29 7.42
CA SER A 26 -30.27 -48.87 8.01
C SER A 26 -30.53 -49.59 9.34
N SER A 27 -29.95 -49.10 10.43
CA SER A 27 -30.41 -49.46 11.78
C SER A 27 -31.88 -49.06 11.92
N VAL A 28 -32.71 -49.90 12.57
CA VAL A 28 -34.14 -49.65 12.82
C VAL A 28 -34.38 -48.38 13.64
N PHE A 29 -33.34 -47.89 14.34
CA PHE A 29 -33.36 -46.66 15.13
C PHE A 29 -32.75 -45.45 14.40
N MET A 30 -32.21 -45.61 13.19
CA MET A 30 -31.65 -44.50 12.41
C MET A 30 -32.74 -43.81 11.59
N LYS A 31 -33.10 -42.59 12.01
CA LYS A 31 -34.04 -41.74 11.28
C LYS A 31 -33.41 -41.25 9.98
N ARG A 32 -34.13 -41.40 8.86
CA ARG A 32 -33.74 -40.86 7.54
C ARG A 32 -33.45 -39.37 7.64
N GLN A 33 -32.30 -38.92 7.13
CA GLN A 33 -31.96 -37.50 7.07
C GLN A 33 -33.00 -36.77 6.24
N LYS A 34 -33.74 -35.85 6.87
CA LYS A 34 -34.77 -35.06 6.20
C LYS A 34 -34.09 -34.01 5.31
N LYS A 35 -34.58 -33.88 4.08
CA LYS A 35 -34.19 -32.78 3.19
C LYS A 35 -34.58 -31.47 3.88
N ILE A 36 -33.67 -30.50 3.88
CA ILE A 36 -33.94 -29.20 4.51
C ILE A 36 -35.06 -28.50 3.72
N ASP A 37 -35.96 -27.83 4.44
CA ASP A 37 -37.04 -27.08 3.81
C ASP A 37 -36.45 -26.00 2.89
N PRO A 38 -37.03 -25.79 1.68
CA PRO A 38 -36.48 -24.86 0.70
C PRO A 38 -36.41 -23.41 1.24
N GLU A 39 -37.36 -23.04 2.09
CA GLU A 39 -37.39 -21.74 2.75
C GLU A 39 -36.25 -21.58 3.78
N VAL A 40 -35.96 -22.62 4.56
CA VAL A 40 -34.85 -22.62 5.53
C VAL A 40 -33.49 -22.57 4.81
N ALA A 41 -33.34 -23.25 3.67
CA ALA A 41 -32.14 -23.17 2.83
C ALA A 41 -31.91 -21.74 2.30
N LYS A 42 -32.96 -21.11 1.74
CA LYS A 42 -32.92 -19.72 1.25
C LYS A 42 -32.59 -18.73 2.36
N GLN A 43 -33.14 -18.92 3.56
CA GLN A 43 -32.82 -18.09 4.72
C GLN A 43 -31.35 -18.24 5.17
N ARG A 44 -30.79 -19.46 5.16
CA ARG A 44 -29.36 -19.71 5.48
C ARG A 44 -28.44 -19.06 4.46
N GLU A 45 -28.76 -19.16 3.18
CA GLU A 45 -28.00 -18.52 2.10
C GLU A 45 -28.04 -17.00 2.21
N ALA A 46 -29.23 -16.41 2.43
CA ALA A 46 -29.39 -14.97 2.61
C ALA A 46 -28.61 -14.46 3.84
N ARG A 47 -28.56 -15.23 4.94
CA ARG A 47 -27.73 -14.93 6.11
C ARG A 47 -26.24 -14.98 5.77
N ARG A 48 -25.79 -15.97 5.01
CA ARG A 48 -24.39 -16.09 4.56
C ARG A 48 -24.00 -14.91 3.65
N ARG A 49 -24.84 -14.56 2.69
CA ARG A 49 -24.65 -13.41 1.80
C ARG A 49 -24.53 -12.10 2.57
N LYS A 50 -25.43 -11.85 3.52
CA LYS A 50 -25.38 -10.65 4.38
C LYS A 50 -24.13 -10.59 5.26
N ARG A 51 -23.61 -11.72 5.73
CA ARG A 51 -22.34 -11.76 6.50
C ARG A 51 -21.16 -11.39 5.62
N LEU A 52 -21.05 -12.02 4.44
CA LEU A 52 -19.99 -11.73 3.48
C LEU A 52 -20.04 -10.28 3.01
N GLU A 53 -21.23 -9.74 2.75
CA GLU A 53 -21.40 -8.33 2.36
C GLU A 53 -20.92 -7.36 3.46
N LYS A 54 -21.23 -7.64 4.73
CA LYS A 54 -20.73 -6.85 5.86
C LYS A 54 -19.21 -6.94 6.00
N GLU A 55 -18.65 -8.13 5.83
CA GLU A 55 -17.21 -8.37 5.90
C GLU A 55 -16.47 -7.66 4.77
N ILE A 56 -16.97 -7.75 3.53
CA ILE A 56 -16.46 -7.00 2.39
C ILE A 56 -16.53 -5.50 2.67
N ARG A 57 -17.66 -4.99 3.20
CA ARG A 57 -17.80 -3.58 3.54
C ARG A 57 -16.81 -3.15 4.64
N GLN A 58 -16.50 -4.02 5.59
CA GLN A 58 -15.51 -3.76 6.64
C GLN A 58 -14.08 -3.75 6.08
N MET A 59 -13.72 -4.72 5.22
CA MET A 59 -12.43 -4.76 4.53
C MET A 59 -12.23 -3.53 3.64
N GLN A 60 -13.25 -3.14 2.86
CA GLN A 60 -13.22 -1.93 2.04
C GLN A 60 -13.08 -0.64 2.86
N LYS A 61 -13.57 -0.63 4.11
CA LYS A 61 -13.38 0.50 5.03
C LYS A 61 -11.96 0.51 5.59
N HIS A 62 -11.37 -0.66 5.86
CA HIS A 62 -10.01 -0.77 6.39
C HIS A 62 -8.95 -0.42 5.34
N SER A 63 -9.12 -0.90 4.10
CA SER A 63 -8.19 -0.67 2.98
C SER A 63 -8.03 0.81 2.60
N LYS A 64 -8.98 1.66 2.99
CA LYS A 64 -8.94 3.11 2.77
C LYS A 64 -8.20 3.88 3.86
N LYS A 65 -7.83 3.24 4.97
CA LYS A 65 -7.09 3.92 6.03
C LYS A 65 -5.64 4.09 5.58
N PRO A 66 -5.11 5.33 5.46
CA PRO A 66 -3.71 5.52 5.13
C PRO A 66 -2.83 4.98 6.26
N LYS A 67 -1.65 4.49 5.90
CA LYS A 67 -0.61 4.19 6.89
C LYS A 67 -0.27 5.50 7.64
N PRO A 68 -0.07 5.46 8.95
CA PRO A 68 0.34 6.66 9.69
C PRO A 68 1.74 7.09 9.24
N VAL A 69 1.99 8.39 9.31
CA VAL A 69 3.29 8.99 8.96
C VAL A 69 4.05 9.20 10.25
N ASP A 70 5.03 8.34 10.51
CA ASP A 70 5.74 8.30 11.80
C ASP A 70 6.40 9.65 12.14
N GLU A 71 6.97 10.35 11.14
CA GLU A 71 7.61 11.68 11.28
C GLU A 71 6.67 12.78 11.76
N LEU A 72 5.36 12.66 11.47
CA LEU A 72 4.36 13.64 11.90
C LEU A 72 3.78 13.33 13.28
N THR A 73 4.08 12.15 13.84
CA THR A 73 3.56 11.72 15.13
C THR A 73 4.56 11.95 16.26
N LEU A 74 4.06 12.33 17.44
CA LEU A 74 4.92 12.43 18.62
C LEU A 74 5.27 11.03 19.11
N ASP A 75 6.56 10.77 19.30
CA ASP A 75 7.03 9.53 19.90
C ASP A 75 6.58 9.43 21.37
N VAL A 76 5.85 8.36 21.67
CA VAL A 76 5.31 8.07 23.00
C VAL A 76 6.41 7.94 24.06
N LYS A 77 7.60 7.43 23.69
CA LYS A 77 8.72 7.31 24.64
C LYS A 77 9.24 8.69 25.02
N SER A 78 9.44 9.55 24.03
CA SER A 78 9.91 10.93 24.24
C SER A 78 8.89 11.80 24.98
N ALA A 79 7.59 11.57 24.77
CA ALA A 79 6.53 12.30 25.46
C ALA A 79 6.52 12.05 26.99
N LYS A 80 6.88 10.84 27.46
CA LYS A 80 6.88 10.48 28.88
C LYS A 80 7.90 11.27 29.71
N ASN A 81 9.07 11.54 29.15
CA ASN A 81 10.17 12.21 29.85
C ASN A 81 10.43 13.62 29.30
N ILE A 82 9.41 14.26 28.72
CA ILE A 82 9.59 15.54 28.02
C ILE A 82 10.06 16.67 28.93
N GLY A 83 9.67 16.63 30.22
CA GLY A 83 10.10 17.58 31.24
C GLY A 83 11.62 17.51 31.49
N GLU A 84 12.18 16.30 31.56
CA GLU A 84 13.61 16.08 31.79
C GLU A 84 14.45 16.39 30.54
N ARG A 85 13.89 16.17 29.34
CA ARG A 85 14.58 16.40 28.06
C ARG A 85 14.52 17.84 27.58
N ARG A 86 13.65 18.68 28.18
CA ARG A 86 13.51 20.09 27.80
C ARG A 86 14.75 20.84 28.27
N ARG A 87 15.43 21.49 27.32
CA ARG A 87 16.46 22.48 27.65
C ARG A 87 15.81 23.70 28.29
N PRO A 88 16.46 24.35 29.26
CA PRO A 88 15.96 25.59 29.83
C PRO A 88 15.80 26.65 28.75
N VAL A 89 14.83 27.55 28.93
CA VAL A 89 14.61 28.66 28.00
C VAL A 89 15.81 29.61 28.11
N ILE A 90 16.39 29.96 26.97
CA ILE A 90 17.48 30.94 26.89
C ILE A 90 16.83 32.31 26.70
N GLU A 91 17.02 33.20 27.66
CA GLU A 91 16.64 34.59 27.54
C GLU A 91 17.62 35.30 26.60
N LEU A 92 17.08 36.00 25.61
CA LEU A 92 17.88 36.75 24.64
C LEU A 92 18.03 38.18 25.13
N SER A 93 19.23 38.74 24.94
CA SER A 93 19.45 40.17 25.14
C SER A 93 18.65 40.98 24.10
N MET A 94 18.34 42.24 24.43
CA MET A 94 17.63 43.13 23.50
C MET A 94 18.38 43.28 22.17
N GLU A 95 19.71 43.41 22.23
CA GLU A 95 20.58 43.49 21.04
C GLU A 95 20.41 42.28 20.11
N GLN A 96 20.42 41.06 20.66
CA GLN A 96 20.21 39.83 19.87
C GLN A 96 18.82 39.75 19.24
N ILE A 97 17.80 40.29 19.91
CA ILE A 97 16.43 40.33 19.38
C ILE A 97 16.38 41.30 18.19
N ASP A 98 16.98 42.48 18.33
CA ASP A 98 17.03 43.50 17.28
C ASP A 98 17.84 43.01 16.07
N GLU A 99 19.00 42.38 16.27
CA GLU A 99 19.79 41.75 15.22
C GLU A 99 18.99 40.71 14.43
N ARG A 100 18.27 39.83 15.13
CA ARG A 100 17.40 38.82 14.50
C ARG A 100 16.28 39.48 13.71
N ALA A 101 15.68 40.54 14.23
CA ALA A 101 14.60 41.27 13.55
C ALA A 101 15.11 41.93 12.25
N ILE A 102 16.31 42.50 12.26
CA ILE A 102 16.97 43.06 11.08
C ILE A 102 17.27 41.95 10.06
N ALA A 103 17.91 40.86 10.50
CA ALA A 103 18.24 39.72 9.64
C ALA A 103 16.99 39.12 8.97
N LEU A 104 15.86 39.02 9.69
CA LEU A 104 14.61 38.52 9.15
C LEU A 104 14.02 39.47 8.09
N LYS A 105 14.09 40.79 8.31
CA LYS A 105 13.64 41.78 7.32
C LYS A 105 14.47 41.68 6.03
N ASP A 106 15.79 41.58 6.16
CA ASP A 106 16.69 41.47 5.01
C ASP A 106 16.54 40.13 4.28
N TYR A 107 16.36 39.04 5.03
CA TYR A 107 16.02 37.74 4.45
C TYR A 107 14.72 37.84 3.64
N THR A 108 13.67 38.44 4.21
CA THR A 108 12.37 38.60 3.53
C THR A 108 12.51 39.41 2.25
N ARG A 109 13.25 40.54 2.29
CA ARG A 109 13.56 41.34 1.10
C ARG A 109 14.29 40.52 0.02
N SER A 110 15.30 39.73 0.42
CA SER A 110 16.05 38.89 -0.51
C SER A 110 15.18 37.81 -1.17
N ARG A 111 14.27 37.18 -0.41
CA ARG A 111 13.35 36.16 -0.92
C ARG A 111 12.33 36.73 -1.88
N ILE A 112 11.80 37.92 -1.60
CA ILE A 112 10.89 38.63 -2.51
C ILE A 112 11.62 38.97 -3.81
N ALA A 113 12.85 39.50 -3.74
CA ALA A 113 13.65 39.83 -4.92
C ALA A 113 13.96 38.58 -5.77
N LEU A 114 14.26 37.44 -5.15
CA LEU A 114 14.45 36.18 -5.86
C LEU A 114 13.16 35.72 -6.54
N GLN A 115 12.04 35.72 -5.82
CA GLN A 115 10.75 35.32 -6.37
C GLN A 115 10.35 36.19 -7.59
N GLN A 116 10.59 37.51 -7.53
CA GLN A 116 10.31 38.40 -8.66
C GLN A 116 11.15 38.05 -9.90
N LYS A 117 12.41 37.65 -9.71
CA LYS A 117 13.29 37.21 -10.80
C LYS A 117 12.81 35.89 -11.39
N ASP A 118 12.46 34.93 -10.54
CA ASP A 118 11.93 33.63 -10.96
C ASP A 118 10.62 33.80 -11.75
N ASP A 119 9.70 34.62 -11.23
CA ASP A 119 8.44 34.97 -11.90
C ASP A 119 8.68 35.63 -13.26
N ALA A 120 9.60 36.58 -13.33
CA ALA A 120 9.94 37.24 -14.59
C ALA A 120 10.53 36.25 -15.61
N TRP A 121 11.40 35.34 -15.16
CA TRP A 121 11.98 34.31 -16.00
C TRP A 121 10.93 33.33 -16.52
N ILE A 122 10.05 32.81 -15.65
CA ILE A 122 8.96 31.89 -16.04
C ILE A 122 8.02 32.58 -17.03
N ARG A 123 7.60 33.82 -16.75
CA ARG A 123 6.73 34.57 -17.66
C ARG A 123 7.39 34.80 -19.02
N GLY A 124 8.67 35.17 -19.03
CA GLY A 124 9.46 35.33 -20.26
C GLY A 124 9.56 34.04 -21.07
N ALA A 125 9.84 32.91 -20.40
CA ALA A 125 9.88 31.60 -21.04
C ALA A 125 8.54 31.23 -21.66
N ILE A 126 7.43 31.39 -20.94
CA ILE A 126 6.08 31.11 -21.46
C ILE A 126 5.72 32.03 -22.63
N GLU A 127 6.06 33.33 -22.56
CA GLU A 127 5.80 34.28 -23.64
C GLU A 127 6.60 33.93 -24.90
N SER A 128 7.88 33.58 -24.76
CA SER A 128 8.71 33.13 -25.87
C SER A 128 8.18 31.85 -26.52
N GLN A 129 7.72 30.88 -25.72
CA GLN A 129 7.11 29.65 -26.20
C GLN A 129 5.83 29.96 -27.00
N ARG A 130 4.96 30.82 -26.48
CA ARG A 130 3.73 31.25 -27.18
C ARG A 130 4.03 31.95 -28.50
N LYS A 131 4.98 32.89 -28.51
CA LYS A 131 5.41 33.60 -29.73
C LYS A 131 5.94 32.61 -30.77
N ALA A 132 6.80 31.67 -30.35
CA ALA A 132 7.34 30.64 -31.23
C ALA A 132 6.23 29.76 -31.83
N LEU A 133 5.23 29.34 -31.04
CA LEU A 133 4.10 28.54 -31.54
C LEU A 133 3.21 29.31 -32.52
N VAL A 134 2.99 30.62 -32.30
CA VAL A 134 2.21 31.47 -33.21
C VAL A 134 2.92 31.59 -34.56
N GLU A 135 4.24 31.81 -34.58
CA GLU A 135 5.00 31.86 -35.83
C GLU A 135 5.08 30.49 -36.50
N LEU A 136 5.27 29.41 -35.73
CA LEU A 136 5.27 28.04 -36.25
C LEU A 136 3.95 27.72 -36.97
N LYS A 137 2.82 28.13 -36.41
CA LYS A 137 1.49 27.94 -36.99
C LYS A 137 1.34 28.61 -38.37
N LYS A 138 1.95 29.79 -38.56
CA LYS A 138 1.92 30.50 -39.85
C LYS A 138 2.79 29.81 -40.90
N LEU A 139 3.91 29.23 -40.49
CA LEU A 139 4.87 28.57 -41.38
C LEU A 139 4.44 27.15 -41.76
N SER A 140 4.02 26.35 -40.78
CA SER A 140 3.61 24.96 -40.97
C SER A 140 2.54 24.53 -39.95
N PRO A 141 1.28 24.33 -40.38
CA PRO A 141 0.22 23.87 -39.48
C PRO A 141 0.44 22.42 -39.01
N GLU A 142 1.13 21.59 -39.80
CA GLU A 142 1.42 20.20 -39.45
C GLU A 142 2.38 20.11 -38.26
N LEU A 143 3.48 20.86 -38.29
CA LEU A 143 4.45 20.90 -37.18
C LEU A 143 3.84 21.50 -35.92
N TYR A 144 2.98 22.51 -36.05
CA TYR A 144 2.23 23.07 -34.93
C TYR A 144 1.36 22.02 -34.24
N ASN A 145 0.61 21.22 -35.02
CA ASN A 145 -0.25 20.16 -34.46
C ASN A 145 0.55 19.08 -33.73
N ALA A 146 1.75 18.76 -34.24
CA ALA A 146 2.67 17.83 -33.58
C ALA A 146 3.26 18.40 -32.28
N ALA A 147 3.71 19.67 -32.29
CA ALA A 147 4.36 20.31 -31.16
C ALA A 147 3.45 20.55 -29.93
N ILE A 148 2.13 20.61 -30.14
CA ILE A 148 1.15 20.79 -29.05
C ILE A 148 0.78 19.47 -28.37
N GLN A 149 1.05 18.33 -29.01
CA GLN A 149 0.78 17.05 -28.37
C GLN A 149 1.63 16.91 -27.11
N PRO A 150 1.05 16.39 -26.00
CA PRO A 150 1.83 16.09 -24.81
C PRO A 150 2.93 15.08 -25.15
N ALA A 151 4.13 15.30 -24.63
CA ALA A 151 5.25 14.41 -24.87
C ALA A 151 4.95 13.01 -24.27
N PRO A 152 4.96 11.94 -25.09
CA PRO A 152 4.50 10.62 -24.65
C PRO A 152 5.44 9.94 -23.64
N ASN A 153 6.70 10.37 -23.55
CA ASN A 153 7.75 9.69 -22.78
C ASN A 153 8.26 10.48 -21.56
N ASP A 154 7.60 11.58 -21.17
CA ASP A 154 8.08 12.45 -20.09
C ASP A 154 7.75 11.92 -18.68
N LEU A 155 6.99 10.82 -18.56
CA LEU A 155 6.57 10.26 -17.29
C LEU A 155 6.84 8.75 -17.22
N PRO A 156 7.49 8.24 -16.15
CA PRO A 156 7.89 8.95 -14.93
C PRO A 156 9.24 9.67 -15.05
N LEU A 157 9.26 10.98 -14.80
CA LEU A 157 10.47 11.80 -14.71
C LEU A 157 11.14 11.60 -13.34
N THR A 158 12.38 11.10 -13.33
CA THR A 158 13.20 10.98 -12.12
C THR A 158 14.35 11.99 -12.19
N ILE A 159 14.34 12.98 -11.30
CA ILE A 159 15.41 13.97 -11.17
C ILE A 159 16.02 13.84 -9.78
N HIS A 160 17.34 13.68 -9.73
CA HIS A 160 18.10 13.74 -8.49
C HIS A 160 18.55 15.17 -8.23
N GLY A 161 18.34 15.66 -7.01
CA GLY A 161 18.82 16.98 -6.60
C GLY A 161 20.35 17.07 -6.58
N PRO A 162 20.92 18.28 -6.59
CA PRO A 162 22.36 18.47 -6.49
C PRO A 162 22.89 17.96 -5.15
N THR A 163 24.04 17.28 -5.16
CA THR A 163 24.74 16.88 -3.94
C THR A 163 25.53 18.04 -3.35
N LEU A 164 25.79 18.02 -2.03
CA LEU A 164 26.63 19.04 -1.37
C LEU A 164 28.07 19.07 -1.95
N THR A 165 28.59 17.90 -2.32
CA THR A 165 29.92 17.71 -2.89
C THR A 165 29.81 16.78 -4.10
N PRO A 166 30.54 17.03 -5.20
CA PRO A 166 30.55 16.13 -6.35
C PRO A 166 31.16 14.76 -5.97
N PRO A 167 30.80 13.69 -6.71
CA PRO A 167 31.32 12.36 -6.46
C PRO A 167 32.84 12.30 -6.70
N ILE A 168 33.55 11.61 -5.82
CA ILE A 168 34.98 11.34 -5.95
C ILE A 168 35.17 10.21 -6.96
N LYS A 169 36.07 10.40 -7.94
CA LYS A 169 36.40 9.36 -8.93
C LYS A 169 37.08 8.18 -8.25
N ASN A 170 36.65 6.95 -8.59
CA ASN A 170 37.21 5.69 -8.08
C ASN A 170 37.14 5.55 -6.55
N TYR A 171 36.12 6.13 -5.93
CA TYR A 171 35.86 5.87 -4.52
C TYR A 171 35.30 4.45 -4.35
N GLU A 172 36.04 3.61 -3.64
CA GLU A 172 35.58 2.28 -3.22
C GLU A 172 34.87 2.43 -1.88
N ALA A 173 33.55 2.22 -1.89
CA ALA A 173 32.76 2.22 -0.66
C ALA A 173 33.11 0.97 0.18
N PRO A 174 33.14 1.09 1.52
CA PRO A 174 33.32 -0.07 2.38
C PRO A 174 32.13 -1.04 2.24
N ASP A 175 32.39 -2.32 2.46
CA ASP A 175 31.36 -3.37 2.40
C ASP A 175 30.37 -3.26 3.57
N GLY A 176 29.11 -3.62 3.34
CA GLY A 176 28.05 -3.55 4.34
C GLY A 176 26.68 -4.01 3.84
N ASP A 177 25.93 -4.67 4.73
CA ASP A 177 24.58 -5.16 4.45
C ASP A 177 23.51 -4.11 4.74
N TYR A 178 22.55 -3.95 3.82
CA TYR A 178 21.34 -3.15 4.05
C TYR A 178 20.21 -4.04 4.59
N ILE A 179 19.77 -3.76 5.82
CA ILE A 179 18.61 -4.41 6.44
C ILE A 179 17.46 -3.41 6.48
N ASP A 180 16.37 -3.73 5.77
CA ASP A 180 15.15 -2.93 5.80
C ASP A 180 14.44 -3.10 7.16
N THR A 181 14.41 -2.04 7.96
CA THR A 181 13.72 -1.98 9.25
C THR A 181 12.37 -1.26 9.18
N THR A 182 11.81 -1.07 7.98
CA THR A 182 10.51 -0.41 7.82
C THR A 182 9.40 -1.18 8.54
N ARG A 183 8.56 -0.43 9.26
CA ARG A 183 7.48 -1.03 10.04
C ARG A 183 6.37 -1.53 9.11
N ASN A 184 6.07 -2.82 9.21
CA ASN A 184 4.93 -3.40 8.53
C ASN A 184 3.63 -3.02 9.25
N TRP A 185 2.79 -2.26 8.55
CA TRP A 185 1.44 -1.93 8.97
C TRP A 185 0.49 -2.97 8.36
N ALA A 186 -0.17 -3.78 9.20
CA ALA A 186 -1.20 -4.70 8.73
C ALA A 186 -2.35 -3.90 8.09
N SER A 187 -2.64 -4.21 6.84
CA SER A 187 -3.69 -3.60 6.01
C SER A 187 -5.02 -4.35 6.11
#